data_AF-A0A3P9DFS4-F1
#
_entry.id   AF-A0A3P9DFS4-F1
#
_cell.length_a   1.000
_cell.length_b   1.000
_cell.length_c   1.000
_cell.angle_alpha   90.00
_cell.angle_beta   90.00
_cell.angle_gamma   90.00
#
_symmetry.space_group_name_H-M   'P 1'
#
loop_
_entity.id
_entity.type
_entity.pdbx_description
1 polymer ?
#
loop_
_entity_poly.entity_id
_entity_poly.type
_entity_poly.pdbx_seq_one_letter_code
_entity_poly.pdbx_strand_id
1 'polypeptide(L)'
;HLSSVGIVHADLKPGNIMVVNRHESPIKVKLIDFGLACPASAVIPGDFVGTVGYCAPEVMLGLPYNELATGVPLYPSENDYDYLKFIIETQGQPPDHVLDSGVYTENYFIGDKYKQQRWTFKTEEQYKDSVPGTGHESLETRYIILTRLDDLEQLMMFRRGPEAGQRLFVSLIKQMLALDAHQRITPSQVLRHPFFSPGLSKRFPCINIERPY
;
A
#
# COMPACT_ATOMS: atom_id res chain seq x y z
N HIS A 1 6.13 4.52 17.61
CA HIS A 1 5.77 5.66 18.47
C HIS A 1 4.31 6.04 18.30
N LEU A 2 3.82 6.40 17.10
CA LEU A 2 2.39 6.76 16.93
C LEU A 2 1.42 5.67 17.38
N SER A 3 1.64 4.43 16.95
CA SER A 3 0.84 3.27 17.39
C SER A 3 0.86 3.06 18.91
N SER A 4 1.98 3.32 19.60
CA SER A 4 2.07 3.15 21.05
C SER A 4 1.37 4.26 21.85
N VAL A 5 1.09 5.41 21.21
CA VAL A 5 0.32 6.50 21.81
C VAL A 5 -1.11 6.58 21.25
N GLY A 6 -1.52 5.59 20.46
CA GLY A 6 -2.87 5.50 19.90
C GLY A 6 -3.19 6.60 18.89
N ILE A 7 -2.20 7.09 18.14
CA ILE A 7 -2.39 8.13 17.11
C ILE A 7 -2.27 7.50 15.71
N VAL A 8 -3.17 7.90 14.82
CA VAL A 8 -3.13 7.64 13.38
C VAL A 8 -2.73 8.93 12.67
N HIS A 9 -1.74 8.87 11.77
CA HIS A 9 -1.30 10.06 11.02
C HIS A 9 -2.28 10.46 9.90
N ALA A 10 -2.98 9.47 9.33
CA ALA A 10 -3.94 9.57 8.21
C ALA A 10 -3.41 10.09 6.86
N ASP A 11 -2.24 10.74 6.82
CA ASP A 11 -1.62 11.24 5.56
C ASP A 11 -0.13 10.85 5.43
N LEU A 12 0.19 9.57 5.53
CA LEU A 12 1.60 9.13 5.42
C LEU A 12 1.99 9.00 3.94
N LYS A 13 2.80 9.94 3.45
CA LYS A 13 3.33 9.97 2.07
C LYS A 13 4.78 10.44 2.03
N PRO A 14 5.54 10.19 0.95
CA PRO A 14 6.93 10.65 0.83
C PRO A 14 7.11 12.15 1.08
N GLY A 15 6.15 12.98 0.63
CA GLY A 15 6.15 14.43 0.88
C GLY A 15 6.10 14.83 2.36
N ASN A 16 5.60 13.94 3.23
CA ASN A 16 5.49 14.15 4.68
C ASN A 16 6.67 13.52 5.46
N ILE A 17 7.71 13.04 4.79
CA ILE A 17 8.93 12.52 5.41
C ILE A 17 10.09 13.46 5.07
N MET A 18 10.59 14.18 6.07
CA MET A 18 11.65 15.17 5.89
C MET A 18 13.00 14.64 6.34
N VAL A 19 14.01 14.79 5.50
CA VAL A 19 15.41 14.51 5.85
C VAL A 19 15.92 15.64 6.74
N VAL A 20 16.42 15.31 7.94
CA VAL A 20 16.93 16.30 8.90
C VAL A 20 18.22 16.94 8.38
N ASN A 21 19.16 16.10 7.95
CA ASN A 21 20.40 16.53 7.34
C ASN A 21 20.87 15.46 6.36
N ARG A 22 20.97 15.81 5.07
CA ARG A 22 21.41 14.90 4.00
C ARG A 22 22.88 14.51 4.08
N HIS A 23 23.66 15.22 4.88
CA HIS A 23 25.09 14.99 5.07
C HIS A 23 25.42 14.16 6.32
N GLU A 24 24.42 13.83 7.15
CA GLU A 24 24.60 12.93 8.30
C GLU A 24 24.61 11.47 7.87
N SER A 25 25.45 10.66 8.55
CA SER A 25 25.46 9.20 8.43
C SER A 25 25.34 8.57 9.83
N PRO A 26 24.26 7.83 10.12
CA PRO A 26 23.15 7.51 9.23
C PRO A 26 22.23 8.72 8.97
N ILE A 27 21.59 8.74 7.80
CA ILE A 27 20.55 9.73 7.46
C ILE A 27 19.43 9.61 8.50
N LYS A 28 19.05 10.74 9.09
CA LYS A 28 17.90 10.83 9.99
C LYS A 28 16.72 11.48 9.27
N VAL A 29 15.53 10.91 9.47
CA VAL A 29 14.27 11.43 8.93
C VAL A 29 13.30 11.76 10.05
N LYS A 30 12.40 12.71 9.81
CA LYS A 30 11.28 13.05 10.68
C LYS A 30 9.98 13.05 9.89
N LEU A 31 8.93 12.53 10.52
CA LEU A 31 7.58 12.65 10.02
C LEU A 31 7.07 14.07 10.32
N ILE A 32 6.43 14.68 9.34
CA ILE A 32 5.84 16.03 9.41
C ILE A 32 4.37 15.98 8.99
N ASP A 33 3.67 17.10 9.19
CA ASP A 33 2.27 17.31 8.79
C ASP A 33 1.24 16.38 9.44
N PHE A 34 0.96 16.66 10.72
CA PHE A 34 -0.08 15.98 11.51
C PHE A 34 -1.46 16.65 11.36
N GLY A 35 -1.69 17.44 10.30
CA GLY A 35 -2.94 18.19 10.11
C GLY A 35 -4.18 17.30 10.03
N LEU A 36 -4.02 16.04 9.60
CA LEU A 36 -5.08 15.03 9.54
C LEU A 36 -4.96 13.95 10.62
N ALA A 37 -4.02 14.10 11.56
CA ALA A 37 -3.79 13.09 12.58
C ALA A 37 -4.94 13.06 13.59
N CYS A 38 -5.36 11.85 13.96
CA CYS A 38 -6.44 11.63 14.91
C CYS A 38 -6.13 10.51 15.90
N PRO A 39 -6.81 10.48 17.06
CA PRO A 39 -6.79 9.30 17.93
C PRO A 39 -7.32 8.08 17.17
N ALA A 40 -6.70 6.91 17.34
CA ALA A 40 -7.16 5.66 16.73
C ALA A 40 -8.61 5.32 17.12
N SER A 41 -9.04 5.75 18.31
CA SER A 41 -10.43 5.61 18.78
C SER A 41 -11.44 6.52 18.08
N ALA A 42 -10.98 7.55 17.37
CA ALA A 42 -11.82 8.51 16.66
C ALA A 42 -11.96 8.16 15.16
N VAL A 43 -11.31 7.08 14.69
CA VAL A 43 -11.44 6.60 13.32
C VAL A 43 -12.81 5.95 13.16
N ILE A 44 -13.67 6.56 12.34
CA ILE A 44 -14.99 6.03 12.00
C ILE A 44 -14.85 5.22 10.70
N PRO A 45 -15.26 3.94 10.68
CA PRO A 45 -15.27 3.16 9.44
C PRO A 45 -16.13 3.84 8.36
N GLY A 46 -15.53 4.11 7.20
CA GLY A 46 -16.21 4.72 6.06
C GLY A 46 -16.01 6.25 5.91
N ASP A 47 -15.40 6.93 6.88
CA ASP A 47 -14.99 8.33 6.74
C ASP A 47 -13.69 8.44 5.93
N PHE A 48 -13.73 9.20 4.83
CA PHE A 48 -12.56 9.43 3.99
C PHE A 48 -11.60 10.42 4.65
N VAL A 49 -10.38 9.97 4.96
CA VAL A 49 -9.26 10.83 5.36
C VAL A 49 -8.02 10.39 4.59
N GLY A 50 -7.62 11.14 3.55
CA GLY A 50 -6.43 10.84 2.75
C GLY A 50 -6.38 11.54 1.39
N THR A 51 -5.32 11.28 0.60
CA THR A 51 -5.19 11.74 -0.79
C THR A 51 -5.45 10.57 -1.75
N VAL A 52 -6.28 10.77 -2.78
CA VAL A 52 -6.60 9.75 -3.82
C VAL A 52 -5.31 9.39 -4.58
N GLY A 53 -5.07 8.09 -4.78
CA GLY A 53 -3.82 7.54 -5.37
C GLY A 53 -2.80 6.98 -4.37
N TYR A 54 -2.99 7.22 -3.06
CA TYR A 54 -2.10 6.81 -1.95
C TYR A 54 -2.84 6.00 -0.87
N CYS A 55 -3.98 5.40 -1.22
CA CYS A 55 -4.78 4.63 -0.27
C CYS A 55 -4.23 3.20 -0.16
N ALA A 56 -4.66 2.44 0.85
CA ALA A 56 -4.59 0.98 0.91
C ALA A 56 -5.99 0.41 0.56
N PRO A 57 -6.15 -0.86 0.16
CA PRO A 57 -7.46 -1.45 -0.14
C PRO A 57 -8.48 -1.24 0.97
N GLU A 58 -8.03 -1.35 2.21
CA GLU A 58 -8.84 -1.11 3.38
C GLU A 58 -8.93 0.36 3.80
N VAL A 59 -8.23 1.35 3.23
CA VAL A 59 -8.52 2.79 3.43
C VAL A 59 -9.80 3.15 2.69
N MET A 60 -9.99 2.60 1.49
CA MET A 60 -11.30 2.59 0.82
C MET A 60 -12.36 1.81 1.62
N LEU A 61 -11.94 1.04 2.63
CA LEU A 61 -12.78 0.38 3.63
C LEU A 61 -12.56 0.92 5.09
N GLY A 62 -11.79 2.02 5.32
CA GLY A 62 -11.43 2.61 6.64
C GLY A 62 -10.09 2.34 7.44
N LEU A 63 -8.91 1.90 6.94
CA LEU A 63 -7.66 1.59 7.75
C LEU A 63 -6.28 1.87 7.00
N PRO A 64 -5.06 2.03 7.60
CA PRO A 64 -3.85 2.77 7.03
C PRO A 64 -2.65 2.04 6.27
N TYR A 65 -1.79 2.82 5.52
CA TYR A 65 -0.98 2.52 4.27
C TYR A 65 0.60 2.74 4.18
N ASN A 66 1.32 2.27 3.10
CA ASN A 66 2.70 2.66 2.62
C ASN A 66 3.14 2.37 1.13
N GLU A 67 4.15 3.11 0.59
CA GLU A 67 4.50 3.27 -0.87
C GLU A 67 6.04 3.27 -1.25
N LEU A 68 6.92 2.60 -0.50
CA LEU A 68 8.38 2.93 -0.51
C LEU A 68 9.27 2.27 -1.61
N ALA A 69 8.74 1.43 -2.51
CA ALA A 69 9.56 0.48 -3.30
C ALA A 69 9.98 0.93 -4.70
N THR A 70 9.08 1.56 -5.45
CA THR A 70 9.19 1.71 -6.92
C THR A 70 9.56 3.13 -7.35
N GLY A 71 9.47 4.11 -6.44
CA GLY A 71 9.64 5.54 -6.76
C GLY A 71 8.46 6.16 -7.52
N VAL A 72 7.44 5.38 -7.82
CA VAL A 72 6.14 5.78 -8.40
C VAL A 72 5.02 5.03 -7.66
N PRO A 73 3.79 5.57 -7.57
CA PRO A 73 2.68 4.86 -6.95
C PRO A 73 2.48 3.48 -7.58
N LEU A 74 2.16 2.48 -6.73
CA LEU A 74 1.91 1.11 -7.22
C LEU A 74 0.53 0.99 -7.86
N TYR A 75 -0.45 1.73 -7.33
CA TYR A 75 -1.84 1.75 -7.78
C TYR A 75 -2.30 3.20 -8.02
N PRO A 76 -1.66 3.96 -8.94
CA PRO A 76 -2.10 5.31 -9.27
C PRO A 76 -3.49 5.24 -9.89
N SER A 77 -4.49 5.86 -9.26
CA SER A 77 -5.86 5.91 -9.79
C SER A 77 -6.49 7.25 -9.43
N GLU A 78 -7.40 7.71 -10.28
CA GLU A 78 -8.23 8.90 -10.04
C GLU A 78 -9.61 8.56 -9.46
N ASN A 79 -9.98 7.27 -9.44
CA ASN A 79 -11.25 6.80 -8.89
C ASN A 79 -11.12 5.47 -8.14
N ASP A 80 -12.09 5.23 -7.27
CA ASP A 80 -12.15 4.10 -6.36
C ASP A 80 -12.22 2.74 -7.09
N TYR A 81 -13.02 2.65 -8.16
CA TYR A 81 -13.20 1.39 -8.90
C TYR A 81 -11.89 0.94 -9.56
N ASP A 82 -11.20 1.83 -10.27
CA ASP A 82 -9.92 1.54 -10.91
C ASP A 82 -8.84 1.22 -9.88
N TYR A 83 -8.86 1.91 -8.74
CA TYR A 83 -7.94 1.62 -7.65
C TYR A 83 -8.12 0.17 -7.12
N LEU A 84 -9.36 -0.25 -6.86
CA LEU A 84 -9.65 -1.64 -6.46
C LEU A 84 -9.31 -2.63 -7.56
N LYS A 85 -9.64 -2.32 -8.82
CA LYS A 85 -9.29 -3.14 -9.98
C LYS A 85 -7.80 -3.40 -10.04
N PHE A 86 -6.96 -2.37 -9.89
CA PHE A 86 -5.51 -2.51 -9.91
C PHE A 86 -4.98 -3.39 -8.78
N ILE A 87 -5.56 -3.27 -7.57
CA ILE A 87 -5.22 -4.15 -6.46
C ILE A 87 -5.56 -5.59 -6.78
N ILE A 88 -6.78 -5.85 -7.26
CA ILE A 88 -7.29 -7.20 -7.50
C ILE A 88 -6.51 -7.88 -8.61
N GLU A 89 -6.16 -7.16 -9.68
CA GLU A 89 -5.33 -7.68 -10.76
C GLU A 89 -3.90 -8.03 -10.32
N THR A 90 -3.36 -7.34 -9.32
CA THR A 90 -1.99 -7.57 -8.82
C THR A 90 -1.90 -8.49 -7.60
N GLN A 91 -2.90 -8.50 -6.71
CA GLN A 91 -2.86 -9.19 -5.42
C GLN A 91 -3.95 -10.25 -5.27
N GLY A 92 -4.90 -10.30 -6.21
CA GLY A 92 -6.12 -11.09 -6.07
C GLY A 92 -7.19 -10.38 -5.25
N GLN A 93 -8.36 -10.99 -5.19
CA GLN A 93 -9.49 -10.46 -4.44
C GLN A 93 -9.24 -10.55 -2.92
N PRO A 94 -9.62 -9.52 -2.14
CA PRO A 94 -9.66 -9.64 -0.68
C PRO A 94 -10.53 -10.83 -0.24
N PRO A 95 -10.21 -11.47 0.89
CA PRO A 95 -10.98 -12.59 1.40
C PRO A 95 -12.37 -12.15 1.85
N ASP A 96 -13.33 -13.08 1.79
CA ASP A 96 -14.75 -12.84 2.06
C ASP A 96 -15.03 -12.18 3.42
N HIS A 97 -14.28 -12.49 4.47
CA HIS A 97 -14.47 -11.88 5.79
C HIS A 97 -14.06 -10.40 5.85
N VAL A 98 -13.10 -9.99 5.02
CA VAL A 98 -12.72 -8.57 4.86
C VAL A 98 -13.85 -7.85 4.11
N LEU A 99 -14.35 -8.45 3.04
CA LEU A 99 -15.43 -7.89 2.22
C LEU A 99 -16.75 -7.80 2.99
N ASP A 100 -17.07 -8.76 3.85
CA ASP A 100 -18.26 -8.70 4.73
C ASP A 100 -18.26 -7.53 5.69
N SER A 101 -17.07 -7.09 6.10
CA SER A 101 -16.90 -5.99 7.05
C SER A 101 -16.92 -4.63 6.36
N GLY A 102 -16.88 -4.59 5.02
CA GLY A 102 -16.78 -3.37 4.23
C GLY A 102 -18.12 -2.67 4.04
N VAL A 103 -18.21 -1.41 4.46
CA VAL A 103 -19.41 -0.57 4.32
C VAL A 103 -19.79 -0.33 2.85
N TYR A 104 -18.79 -0.25 1.97
CA TYR A 104 -18.98 0.04 0.54
C TYR A 104 -18.80 -1.19 -0.37
N THR A 105 -18.70 -2.40 0.21
CA THR A 105 -18.44 -3.63 -0.57
C THR A 105 -19.46 -3.83 -1.69
N GLU A 106 -20.75 -3.62 -1.43
CA GLU A 106 -21.81 -3.83 -2.43
C GLU A 106 -21.75 -2.83 -3.61
N ASN A 107 -21.04 -1.71 -3.47
CA ASN A 107 -20.81 -0.78 -4.56
C ASN A 107 -19.88 -1.39 -5.62
N TYR A 108 -18.93 -2.23 -5.22
CA TYR A 108 -17.87 -2.75 -6.09
C TYR A 108 -17.94 -4.25 -6.33
N PHE A 109 -18.65 -5.00 -5.48
CA PHE A 109 -18.73 -6.46 -5.52
C PHE A 109 -20.18 -6.92 -5.62
N ILE A 110 -20.38 -8.07 -6.28
CA ILE A 110 -21.63 -8.80 -6.33
C ILE A 110 -21.58 -9.91 -5.27
N GLY A 111 -22.56 -9.90 -4.37
CA GLY A 111 -22.71 -10.93 -3.34
C GLY A 111 -23.58 -12.09 -3.82
N ASP A 112 -23.08 -13.31 -3.69
CA ASP A 112 -23.78 -14.56 -3.92
C ASP A 112 -23.57 -15.52 -2.74
N LYS A 113 -24.55 -15.54 -1.83
CA LYS A 113 -24.51 -16.37 -0.61
C LYS A 113 -24.48 -17.88 -0.85
N TYR A 114 -24.70 -18.33 -2.09
CA TYR A 114 -24.72 -19.75 -2.44
C TYR A 114 -23.39 -20.24 -3.01
N LYS A 115 -22.46 -19.34 -3.32
CA LYS A 115 -21.11 -19.69 -3.77
C LYS A 115 -20.16 -19.86 -2.59
N GLN A 116 -19.13 -20.68 -2.80
CA GLN A 116 -18.03 -20.81 -1.82
C GLN A 116 -17.25 -19.51 -1.65
N GLN A 117 -17.02 -18.78 -2.75
CA GLN A 117 -16.56 -17.40 -2.72
C GLN A 117 -17.78 -16.50 -2.90
N ARG A 118 -18.23 -15.86 -1.82
CA ARG A 118 -19.49 -15.12 -1.79
C ARG A 118 -19.40 -13.80 -2.53
N TRP A 119 -18.24 -13.15 -2.54
CA TRP A 119 -18.08 -11.88 -3.24
C TRP A 119 -17.35 -12.06 -4.56
N THR A 120 -17.81 -11.37 -5.59
CA THR A 120 -17.14 -11.30 -6.90
C THR A 120 -17.03 -9.84 -7.31
N PHE A 121 -15.84 -9.37 -7.64
CA PHE A 121 -15.64 -8.01 -8.13
C PHE A 121 -16.47 -7.78 -9.41
N LYS A 122 -17.17 -6.64 -9.48
CA LYS A 122 -17.98 -6.26 -10.65
C LYS A 122 -17.07 -6.09 -11.86
N THR A 123 -17.55 -6.50 -13.04
CA THR A 123 -16.95 -6.05 -14.30
C THR A 123 -17.23 -4.56 -14.51
N GLU A 124 -16.52 -3.94 -15.45
CA GLU A 124 -16.70 -2.52 -15.74
C GLU A 124 -18.14 -2.23 -16.19
N GLU A 125 -18.73 -3.12 -17.00
CA GLU A 125 -20.12 -3.03 -17.42
C GLU A 125 -21.07 -3.14 -16.22
N GLN A 126 -20.86 -4.12 -15.34
CA GLN A 126 -21.69 -4.31 -14.15
C GLN A 126 -21.60 -3.12 -13.18
N TYR A 127 -20.41 -2.52 -13.05
CA TYR A 127 -20.23 -1.32 -12.24
C TYR A 127 -20.94 -0.11 -12.86
N LYS A 128 -20.76 0.12 -14.17
CA LYS A 128 -21.46 1.18 -14.93
C LYS A 128 -22.97 1.07 -14.82
N ASP A 129 -23.51 -0.14 -14.95
CA ASP A 129 -24.95 -0.41 -14.81
C ASP A 129 -25.46 -0.11 -13.39
N SER A 130 -24.62 -0.35 -12.37
CA SER A 130 -24.98 -0.06 -10.98
C SER A 130 -24.90 1.41 -10.59
N VAL A 131 -24.17 2.23 -11.36
CA VAL A 131 -24.05 3.68 -11.13
C VAL A 131 -24.27 4.46 -12.44
N PRO A 132 -25.50 4.44 -12.99
CA PRO A 132 -25.79 5.00 -14.29
C PRO A 132 -25.60 6.53 -14.31
N GLY A 133 -25.06 7.05 -15.42
CA GLY A 133 -24.84 8.48 -15.62
C GLY A 133 -23.52 9.03 -15.04
N THR A 134 -22.69 8.18 -14.44
CA THR A 134 -21.34 8.57 -13.97
C THR A 134 -20.36 8.85 -15.10
N GLY A 135 -20.63 8.36 -16.32
CA GLY A 135 -19.70 8.44 -17.44
C GLY A 135 -18.35 7.76 -17.15
N HIS A 136 -18.32 6.88 -16.15
CA HIS A 136 -17.09 6.21 -15.73
C HIS A 136 -16.51 5.40 -16.89
N GLU A 137 -15.27 5.64 -17.25
CA GLU A 137 -14.49 4.80 -18.16
C GLU A 137 -13.24 4.36 -17.39
N SER A 138 -12.98 3.05 -17.35
CA SER A 138 -11.80 2.54 -16.67
C SER A 138 -10.55 2.96 -17.45
N LEU A 139 -9.61 3.62 -16.78
CA LEU A 139 -8.37 4.10 -17.38
C LEU A 139 -7.19 3.30 -16.84
N GLU A 140 -6.27 2.89 -17.72
CA GLU A 140 -5.00 2.32 -17.29
C GLU A 140 -3.99 3.43 -16.98
N THR A 141 -3.78 3.68 -15.70
CA THR A 141 -2.90 4.75 -15.20
C THR A 141 -1.61 4.21 -14.58
N ARG A 142 -1.42 2.89 -14.49
CA ARG A 142 -0.21 2.29 -13.92
C ARG A 142 0.97 2.43 -14.88
N TYR A 143 2.06 2.99 -14.36
CA TYR A 143 3.36 2.96 -15.03
C TYR A 143 3.99 1.56 -15.07
N ILE A 144 3.62 0.71 -14.11
CA ILE A 144 4.12 -0.64 -13.94
C ILE A 144 2.92 -1.56 -13.70
N ILE A 145 2.67 -2.48 -14.63
CA ILE A 145 1.59 -3.46 -14.53
C ILE A 145 2.17 -4.77 -14.01
N LEU A 146 1.77 -5.15 -12.80
CA LEU A 146 2.20 -6.40 -12.16
C LEU A 146 1.04 -7.39 -12.12
N THR A 147 1.31 -8.65 -12.46
CA THR A 147 0.32 -9.73 -12.33
C THR A 147 0.32 -10.34 -10.93
N ARG A 148 1.44 -10.20 -10.21
CA ARG A 148 1.63 -10.60 -8.83
C ARG A 148 2.70 -9.73 -8.18
N LEU A 149 2.64 -9.51 -6.87
CA LEU A 149 3.70 -8.79 -6.14
C LEU A 149 5.07 -9.46 -6.25
N ASP A 150 5.15 -10.77 -6.50
CA ASP A 150 6.41 -11.47 -6.71
C ASP A 150 7.15 -10.99 -7.98
N ASP A 151 6.43 -10.40 -8.95
CA ASP A 151 7.03 -9.81 -10.16
C ASP A 151 7.89 -8.58 -9.83
N LEU A 152 7.73 -7.98 -8.64
CA LEU A 152 8.63 -6.93 -8.14
C LEU A 152 10.08 -7.41 -8.04
N GLU A 153 10.32 -8.70 -7.76
CA GLU A 153 11.68 -9.23 -7.70
C GLU A 153 12.40 -8.99 -9.01
N GLN A 154 11.77 -9.39 -10.14
CA GLN A 154 12.33 -9.24 -11.48
C GLN A 154 12.57 -7.78 -11.85
N LEU A 155 11.63 -6.90 -11.49
CA LEU A 155 11.75 -5.46 -11.73
C LEU A 155 12.93 -4.85 -10.95
N MET A 156 13.15 -5.34 -9.72
CA MET A 156 14.25 -4.89 -8.87
C MET A 156 15.60 -5.50 -9.28
N MET A 157 15.63 -6.68 -9.92
CA MET A 157 16.87 -7.29 -10.43
C MET A 157 17.57 -6.40 -11.46
N PHE A 158 16.80 -5.61 -12.24
CA PHE A 158 17.36 -4.68 -13.22
C PHE A 158 18.09 -3.48 -12.56
N ARG A 159 17.78 -3.18 -11.28
CA ARG A 159 18.42 -2.13 -10.50
C ARG A 159 19.40 -2.72 -9.48
N ARG A 160 20.62 -3.03 -9.96
CA ARG A 160 21.84 -3.45 -9.23
C ARG A 160 21.72 -3.51 -7.69
N GLY A 161 21.27 -4.65 -7.16
CA GLY A 161 21.31 -4.98 -5.74
C GLY A 161 21.55 -6.49 -5.53
N PRO A 162 22.11 -6.93 -4.39
CA PRO A 162 22.23 -8.34 -4.06
C PRO A 162 20.86 -9.05 -4.00
N GLU A 163 20.73 -10.19 -4.66
CA GLU A 163 19.48 -10.99 -4.78
C GLU A 163 18.82 -11.27 -3.42
N ALA A 164 19.61 -11.57 -2.39
CA ALA A 164 19.11 -11.85 -1.05
C ALA A 164 18.43 -10.62 -0.40
N GLY A 165 18.91 -9.40 -0.69
CA GLY A 165 18.30 -8.17 -0.20
C GLY A 165 16.97 -7.87 -0.90
N GLN A 166 16.89 -8.15 -2.21
CA GLN A 166 15.69 -7.93 -3.02
C GLN A 166 14.54 -8.85 -2.59
N ARG A 167 14.79 -10.15 -2.40
CA ARG A 167 13.78 -11.09 -1.90
C ARG A 167 13.22 -10.70 -0.53
N LEU A 168 14.10 -10.26 0.37
CA LEU A 168 13.69 -9.80 1.70
C LEU A 168 12.90 -8.49 1.63
N PHE A 169 13.22 -7.62 0.67
CA PHE A 169 12.45 -6.41 0.45
C PHE A 169 11.06 -6.71 -0.10
N VAL A 170 10.95 -7.55 -1.13
CA VAL A 170 9.64 -7.96 -1.68
C VAL A 170 8.80 -8.68 -0.63
N SER A 171 9.41 -9.55 0.17
CA SER A 171 8.74 -10.17 1.33
C SER A 171 8.18 -9.13 2.32
N LEU A 172 8.95 -8.08 2.62
CA LEU A 172 8.50 -6.99 3.48
C LEU A 172 7.33 -6.23 2.85
N ILE A 173 7.41 -5.89 1.56
CA ILE A 173 6.35 -5.19 0.82
C ILE A 173 5.06 -6.02 0.81
N LYS A 174 5.12 -7.33 0.55
CA LYS A 174 3.95 -8.22 0.60
C LYS A 174 3.29 -8.22 1.98
N GLN A 175 4.07 -8.25 3.05
CA GLN A 175 3.53 -8.20 4.41
C GLN A 175 2.96 -6.82 4.78
N MET A 176 3.48 -5.74 4.18
CA MET A 176 2.97 -4.38 4.35
C MET A 176 1.67 -4.16 3.56
N LEU A 177 1.54 -4.77 2.38
CA LEU A 177 0.38 -4.63 1.49
C LEU A 177 -0.69 -5.71 1.69
N ALA A 178 -0.57 -6.56 2.71
CA ALA A 178 -1.56 -7.59 3.01
C ALA A 178 -2.99 -7.01 3.04
N LEU A 179 -3.89 -7.61 2.25
CA LEU A 179 -5.28 -7.14 2.08
C LEU A 179 -6.11 -7.28 3.35
N ASP A 180 -5.76 -8.24 4.21
CA ASP A 180 -6.31 -8.36 5.56
C ASP A 180 -5.43 -7.58 6.54
N ALA A 181 -5.98 -6.52 7.13
CA ALA A 181 -5.29 -5.67 8.09
C ALA A 181 -4.78 -6.44 9.32
N HIS A 182 -5.44 -7.54 9.72
CA HIS A 182 -4.99 -8.39 10.84
C HIS A 182 -3.74 -9.21 10.47
N GLN A 183 -3.51 -9.46 9.18
CA GLN A 183 -2.34 -10.16 8.68
C GLN A 183 -1.19 -9.20 8.34
N ARG A 184 -1.45 -7.89 8.31
CA ARG A 184 -0.45 -6.88 7.97
C ARG A 184 0.64 -6.78 9.04
N ILE A 185 1.87 -6.63 8.57
CA ILE A 185 3.01 -6.38 9.47
C ILE A 185 2.85 -5.04 10.20
N THR A 186 2.93 -5.08 11.53
CA THR A 186 2.91 -3.88 12.35
C THR A 186 4.26 -3.16 12.30
N PRO A 187 4.34 -1.85 12.61
CA PRO A 187 5.61 -1.14 12.66
C PRO A 187 6.67 -1.79 13.57
N SER A 188 6.22 -2.40 14.68
CA SER A 188 7.11 -3.13 15.59
C SER A 188 7.68 -4.43 15.01
N GLN A 189 6.92 -5.10 14.13
CA GLN A 189 7.37 -6.29 13.42
C GLN A 189 8.25 -5.92 12.24
N VAL A 190 7.99 -4.80 11.55
CA VAL A 190 8.86 -4.25 10.48
C VAL A 190 10.29 -4.10 10.99
N LEU A 191 10.48 -3.50 12.16
CA LEU A 191 11.81 -3.31 12.76
C LEU A 191 12.54 -4.64 13.09
N ARG A 192 11.79 -5.75 13.20
CA ARG A 192 12.32 -7.10 13.44
C ARG A 192 12.40 -7.93 12.16
N HIS A 193 11.94 -7.41 11.03
CA HIS A 193 11.93 -8.13 9.76
C HIS A 193 13.37 -8.40 9.30
N PRO A 194 13.69 -9.59 8.75
CA PRO A 194 15.05 -9.94 8.36
C PRO A 194 15.70 -8.97 7.38
N PHE A 195 14.90 -8.21 6.61
CA PHE A 195 15.40 -7.12 5.76
C PHE A 195 16.26 -6.10 6.51
N PHE A 196 15.95 -5.81 7.78
CA PHE A 196 16.70 -4.88 8.63
C PHE A 196 17.76 -5.56 9.49
N SER A 197 18.00 -6.87 9.33
CA SER A 197 18.97 -7.60 10.14
C SER A 197 20.41 -7.07 9.92
N PRO A 198 21.19 -6.83 10.99
CA PRO A 198 22.54 -6.27 10.90
C PRO A 198 23.52 -7.08 10.04
N GLY A 199 23.29 -8.40 9.91
CA GLY A 199 24.12 -9.31 9.09
C GLY A 199 24.01 -9.05 7.59
N LEU A 200 22.92 -8.43 7.13
CA LEU A 200 22.81 -7.92 5.78
C LEU A 200 23.66 -6.65 5.66
N SER A 201 23.41 -5.63 6.49
CA SER A 201 24.09 -4.32 6.46
C SER A 201 25.63 -4.38 6.36
N LYS A 202 26.30 -5.37 6.96
CA LYS A 202 27.77 -5.55 6.84
C LYS A 202 28.27 -5.93 5.43
N ARG A 203 27.40 -6.39 4.52
CA ARG A 203 27.71 -6.64 3.10
C ARG A 203 27.30 -5.50 2.17
N PHE A 204 26.67 -4.45 2.69
CA PHE A 204 26.24 -3.30 1.91
C PHE A 204 27.10 -2.10 2.34
N PRO A 205 28.13 -1.72 1.55
CA PRO A 205 28.65 -0.38 1.71
C PRO A 205 27.47 0.55 1.45
N CYS A 206 27.28 1.51 2.35
CA CYS A 206 26.49 2.71 2.09
C CYS A 206 26.75 3.14 0.64
N ILE A 207 25.70 3.47 -0.11
CA ILE A 207 25.85 4.05 -1.44
C ILE A 207 26.65 5.34 -1.25
N ASN A 208 27.98 5.23 -1.41
CA ASN A 208 28.85 6.36 -1.59
C ASN A 208 28.41 6.93 -2.93
N ILE A 209 27.62 8.00 -2.87
CA ILE A 209 27.46 8.90 -4.01
C ILE A 209 28.82 9.60 -4.13
N GLU A 210 29.79 8.91 -4.72
CA GLU A 210 30.98 9.55 -5.24
C GLU A 210 30.53 10.49 -6.35
N ARG A 211 30.81 11.77 -6.14
CA ARG A 211 30.51 12.86 -7.06
C ARG A 211 31.26 12.61 -8.37
N PRO A 212 30.65 12.83 -9.55
CA PRO A 212 31.42 13.18 -10.71
C PRO A 212 31.95 14.62 -10.53
N TYR A 213 33.24 14.79 -10.84
CA TYR A 213 33.94 16.07 -10.93
C TYR A 213 33.30 17.01 -11.94
#